data_AF-Q21YR3-F1
#
_entry.id   AF-Q21YR3-F1
#
_cell.length_a   1.000
_cell.length_b   1.000
_cell.length_c   1.000
_cell.angle_alpha   90.00
_cell.angle_beta   90.00
_cell.angle_gamma   90.00
#
_symmetry.space_group_name_H-M   'P 1'
#
loop_
_entity.id
_entity.type
_entity.pdbx_description
1 polymer ?
#
loop_
_entity_poly.entity_id
_entity_poly.type
_entity_poly.pdbx_seq_one_letter_code
_entity_poly.pdbx_strand_id
1 'polypeptide(L)'
;MGGRGSGRRSSYSGKAETNDSMPLDIRKITRKGLLVPGNGFSWQWLVNDRQVAGISIRVDFESMVLSYRMKSTGEVVEQRVQTQTSPCHLGGQRHWFTCPRCSKRVAVLYAPGRYFACRQCGGLGYATQNEGAGDRASTKTDKLRKRMGWEAGILNGDGAKPKGMHWKTYHRLKGRHDALVQVSLHYIGRKLGFLHKLLER
;
A
#
# COMPACT_ATOMS: atom_id res chain seq x y z
N MET A 1 6.89 -19.47 -8.15
CA MET A 1 7.60 -18.32 -7.55
C MET A 1 7.41 -17.13 -8.46
N GLY A 2 6.77 -16.07 -7.97
CA GLY A 2 6.56 -14.81 -8.67
C GLY A 2 6.31 -13.75 -7.61
N GLY A 3 7.28 -12.87 -7.41
CA GLY A 3 7.24 -11.85 -6.36
C GLY A 3 6.13 -10.83 -6.60
N ARG A 4 5.53 -10.34 -5.52
CA ARG A 4 4.57 -9.22 -5.54
C ARG A 4 5.25 -8.00 -6.15
N GLY A 5 4.75 -7.51 -7.29
CA GLY A 5 5.37 -6.43 -8.06
C GLY A 5 5.30 -6.59 -9.59
N SER A 6 4.79 -7.71 -10.10
CA SER A 6 4.63 -7.96 -11.54
C SER A 6 3.40 -7.28 -12.18
N GLY A 7 2.58 -6.56 -11.39
CA GLY A 7 1.43 -5.82 -11.89
C GLY A 7 1.86 -4.51 -12.56
N ARG A 8 1.59 -4.38 -13.87
CA ARG A 8 1.64 -3.11 -14.61
C ARG A 8 0.88 -2.03 -13.85
N ARG A 9 1.49 -0.84 -13.76
CA ARG A 9 0.95 0.36 -13.12
C ARG A 9 -0.46 0.64 -13.64
N SER A 10 -1.45 0.52 -12.76
CA SER A 10 -2.80 1.03 -13.03
C SER A 10 -2.79 2.54 -12.80
N SER A 11 -2.38 3.31 -13.79
CA SER A 11 -2.73 4.72 -13.83
C SER A 11 -4.24 4.84 -13.97
N TYR A 12 -4.87 5.40 -12.94
CA TYR A 12 -6.14 6.14 -12.90
C TYR A 12 -7.15 5.63 -11.85
N SER A 13 -7.32 6.47 -10.82
CA SER A 13 -8.27 6.42 -9.68
C SER A 13 -8.00 5.47 -8.50
N GLY A 14 -6.81 4.88 -8.40
CA GLY A 14 -6.36 4.29 -7.14
C GLY A 14 -5.71 5.35 -6.25
N LYS A 15 -6.21 5.54 -5.02
CA LYS A 15 -5.45 6.30 -3.99
C LYS A 15 -4.05 5.70 -3.89
N ALA A 16 -3.01 6.54 -3.83
CA ALA A 16 -1.63 6.08 -3.67
C ALA A 16 -1.55 5.06 -2.50
N GLU A 17 -0.84 3.96 -2.72
CA GLU A 17 -0.79 2.88 -1.74
C GLU A 17 0.17 3.24 -0.61
N THR A 18 -0.14 2.79 0.62
CA THR A 18 0.70 3.05 1.80
C THR A 18 2.12 2.52 1.67
N ASN A 19 2.35 1.49 0.83
CA ASN A 19 3.68 0.93 0.59
C ASN A 19 4.51 1.77 -0.39
N ASP A 20 3.86 2.44 -1.34
CA ASP A 20 4.52 3.33 -2.30
C ASP A 20 4.69 4.76 -1.76
N SER A 21 4.12 5.06 -0.59
CA SER A 21 4.05 6.40 -0.02
C SER A 21 5.12 6.70 1.05
N MET A 22 6.26 6.02 0.98
CA MET A 22 7.44 6.29 1.82
C MET A 22 7.11 6.41 3.33
N PRO A 23 6.70 5.31 3.99
CA PRO A 23 6.29 5.35 5.39
C PRO A 23 7.47 5.66 6.32
N LEU A 24 7.32 6.71 7.13
CA LEU A 24 8.20 7.04 8.25
C LEU A 24 7.52 6.61 9.55
N ASP A 25 8.06 5.58 10.21
CA ASP A 25 7.48 4.97 11.41
C ASP A 25 8.32 5.31 12.66
N ILE A 26 7.76 6.09 13.58
CA ILE A 26 8.47 6.52 14.79
C ILE A 26 8.90 5.34 15.65
N ARG A 27 8.13 4.24 15.64
CA ARG A 27 8.43 3.05 16.44
C ARG A 27 9.67 2.32 15.93
N LYS A 28 9.99 2.44 14.65
CA LYS A 28 11.24 1.88 14.08
C LYS A 28 12.43 2.77 14.46
N ILE A 29 12.23 4.09 14.47
CA ILE A 29 13.25 5.06 14.90
C ILE A 29 13.60 4.84 16.38
N THR A 30 12.58 4.76 17.25
CA THR A 30 12.77 4.50 18.68
C THR A 30 13.47 3.17 18.93
N ARG A 31 13.06 2.08 18.26
CA ARG A 31 13.70 0.76 18.41
C ARG A 31 15.17 0.73 18.00
N LYS A 32 15.59 1.63 17.10
CA LYS A 32 16.99 1.80 16.71
C LYS A 32 17.77 2.75 17.64
N GLY A 33 17.14 3.27 18.69
CA GLY A 33 17.77 4.25 19.61
C GLY A 33 18.05 5.60 18.97
N LEU A 34 17.42 5.92 17.83
CA LEU A 34 17.74 7.12 17.06
C LEU A 34 16.96 8.37 17.53
N LEU A 35 15.96 8.18 18.39
CA LEU A 35 15.11 9.25 18.93
C LEU A 35 15.77 9.93 20.13
N VAL A 36 16.94 10.54 19.90
CA VAL A 36 17.71 11.27 20.92
C VAL A 36 17.82 12.73 20.48
N PRO A 37 17.43 13.72 21.31
CA PRO A 37 17.57 15.13 20.97
C PRO A 37 19.02 15.49 20.58
N GLY A 38 19.17 16.26 19.50
CA GLY A 38 20.47 16.61 18.91
C GLY A 38 21.01 15.58 17.91
N ASN A 39 20.39 14.40 17.79
CA ASN A 39 20.81 13.38 16.84
C ASN A 39 20.37 13.73 15.40
N GLY A 40 21.20 13.36 14.43
CA GLY A 40 20.92 13.49 13.00
C GLY A 40 21.18 12.17 12.28
N PHE A 41 20.24 11.72 11.46
CA PHE A 41 20.40 10.48 10.69
C PHE A 41 19.65 10.51 9.36
N SER A 42 20.06 9.68 8.41
CA SER A 42 19.34 9.49 7.15
C SER A 42 18.37 8.31 7.23
N TRP A 43 17.22 8.46 6.60
CA TRP A 43 16.20 7.42 6.48
C TRP A 43 15.92 7.15 5.01
N GLN A 44 15.96 5.88 4.61
CA GLN A 44 15.89 5.47 3.20
C GLN A 44 14.84 4.39 2.98
N TRP A 45 14.25 4.40 1.78
CA TRP A 45 13.32 3.37 1.32
C TRP A 45 13.93 2.63 0.14
N LEU A 46 13.96 1.30 0.23
CA LEU A 46 14.52 0.38 -0.76
C LEU A 46 13.40 -0.43 -1.43
N VAL A 47 13.50 -0.67 -2.73
CA VAL A 47 12.68 -1.64 -3.47
C VAL A 47 13.63 -2.52 -4.28
N ASN A 48 13.60 -3.83 -4.06
CA ASN A 48 14.55 -4.79 -4.65
C ASN A 48 16.01 -4.32 -4.50
N ASP A 49 16.39 -3.93 -3.29
CA ASP A 49 17.73 -3.43 -2.91
C ASP A 49 18.20 -2.16 -3.63
N ARG A 50 17.33 -1.51 -4.41
CA ARG A 50 17.59 -0.20 -5.01
C ARG A 50 16.96 0.90 -4.19
N GLN A 51 17.73 1.94 -3.89
CA GLN A 51 17.24 3.12 -3.18
C GLN A 51 16.20 3.85 -4.04
N VAL A 52 14.98 3.93 -3.52
CA VAL A 52 13.89 4.64 -4.17
C VAL A 52 13.75 6.04 -3.58
N ALA A 53 14.02 6.26 -2.31
CA ALA A 53 14.03 7.60 -1.75
C ALA A 53 14.89 7.66 -0.48
N GLY A 54 15.30 8.88 -0.10
CA GLY A 54 15.99 9.14 1.14
C GLY A 54 15.62 10.52 1.68
N ILE A 55 15.54 10.61 3.00
CA ILE A 55 15.40 11.86 3.73
C ILE A 55 16.49 11.94 4.80
N SER A 56 16.87 13.16 5.19
CA SER A 56 17.67 13.42 6.37
C SER A 56 16.77 13.89 7.50
N ILE A 57 17.01 13.43 8.72
CA ILE A 57 16.19 13.69 9.90
C ILE A 57 17.09 14.25 10.99
N ARG A 58 16.70 15.39 11.56
CA ARG A 58 17.27 15.93 12.80
C ARG A 58 16.23 15.83 13.90
N VAL A 59 16.63 15.33 15.06
CA VAL A 59 15.76 15.14 16.22
C VAL A 59 15.98 16.29 17.20
N ASP A 60 14.89 16.97 17.55
CA ASP A 60 14.83 17.95 18.63
C ASP A 60 14.09 17.34 19.84
N PHE A 61 13.93 18.10 20.92
CA PHE A 61 13.25 17.64 22.14
C PHE A 61 11.81 17.15 21.91
N GLU A 62 10.97 17.99 21.30
CA GLU A 62 9.55 17.68 21.07
C GLU A 62 9.20 17.52 19.59
N SER A 63 10.20 17.50 18.70
CA SER A 63 9.94 17.45 17.26
C SER A 63 11.09 16.84 16.47
N MET A 64 10.84 16.59 15.20
CA MET A 64 11.86 16.27 14.21
C MET A 64 11.79 17.24 13.04
N VAL A 65 12.94 17.55 12.46
CA VAL A 65 13.05 18.24 11.17
C VAL A 65 13.40 17.22 10.10
N LEU A 66 12.50 17.07 9.13
CA LEU A 66 12.67 16.23 7.96
C LEU A 66 13.18 17.11 6.81
N SER A 67 14.30 16.74 6.19
CA SER A 67 14.86 17.44 5.03
C SER A 67 14.98 16.46 3.87
N TYR A 68 14.37 16.79 2.72
CA TYR A 68 14.32 15.87 1.59
C TYR A 68 14.15 16.56 0.25
N ARG A 69 14.64 15.90 -0.80
CA ARG A 69 14.51 16.38 -2.18
C ARG A 69 13.32 15.74 -2.86
N MET A 70 12.42 16.56 -3.39
CA MET A 70 11.31 16.09 -4.21
C MET A 70 11.81 15.59 -5.57
N LYS A 71 11.40 14.38 -5.96
CA LYS A 71 11.80 13.83 -7.26
C LYS A 71 11.18 14.54 -8.46
N SER A 72 9.96 15.04 -8.33
CA SER A 72 9.23 15.66 -9.43
C SER A 72 9.74 17.05 -9.77
N THR A 73 10.18 17.82 -8.76
CA THR A 73 10.56 19.23 -8.93
C THR A 73 12.05 19.49 -8.65
N GLY A 74 12.76 18.54 -8.04
CA GLY A 74 14.14 18.74 -7.57
C GLY A 74 14.26 19.64 -6.34
N GLU A 75 13.14 20.19 -5.85
CA GLU A 75 13.09 21.12 -4.72
C GLU A 75 13.51 20.43 -3.43
N VAL A 76 14.31 21.12 -2.61
CA VAL A 76 14.62 20.69 -1.25
C VAL A 76 13.57 21.26 -0.31
N VAL A 77 12.88 20.37 0.39
CA VAL A 77 11.81 20.69 1.34
C VAL A 77 12.31 20.36 2.74
N GLU A 78 12.18 21.33 3.65
CA GLU A 78 12.30 21.10 5.08
C GLU A 78 10.93 21.15 5.74
N GLN A 79 10.65 20.16 6.59
CA GLN A 79 9.38 20.05 7.28
C GLN A 79 9.61 19.66 8.74
N ARG A 80 9.12 20.49 9.66
CA ARG A 80 9.07 20.18 11.09
C ARG A 80 7.83 19.35 11.42
N VAL A 81 8.02 18.29 12.19
CA VAL A 81 6.96 17.39 12.67
C VAL A 81 7.07 17.25 14.17
N GLN A 82 5.99 17.54 14.90
CA GLN A 82 5.96 17.39 16.35
C GLN A 82 5.89 15.91 16.75
N THR A 83 6.48 15.57 17.89
CA THR A 83 6.50 14.25 18.49
C THR A 83 5.91 14.30 19.89
N GLN A 84 5.27 13.23 20.32
CA GLN A 84 4.65 13.13 21.64
C GLN A 84 4.88 11.74 22.22
N THR A 85 4.82 11.64 23.55
CA THR A 85 4.89 10.36 24.27
C THR A 85 3.60 10.11 25.03
N SER A 86 3.27 8.84 25.22
CA SER A 86 2.22 8.40 26.14
C SER A 86 2.75 7.25 27.00
N PRO A 87 2.43 7.19 28.30
CA PRO A 87 2.84 6.09 29.16
C PRO A 87 2.22 4.77 28.72
N CYS A 88 2.93 3.67 28.94
CA CYS A 88 2.44 2.31 28.71
C CYS A 88 2.09 1.63 30.03
N HIS A 89 0.99 0.86 30.04
CA HIS A 89 0.47 0.20 31.25
C HIS A 89 1.45 -0.81 31.87
N LEU A 90 2.30 -1.44 31.03
CA LEU A 90 3.33 -2.41 31.44
C LEU A 90 4.74 -1.77 31.55
N GLY A 91 4.82 -0.44 31.69
CA GLY A 91 6.08 0.30 31.73
C GLY A 91 6.57 0.79 30.36
N GLY A 92 7.40 1.84 30.38
CA GLY A 92 7.95 2.49 29.19
C GLY A 92 7.05 3.58 28.58
N GLN A 93 7.49 4.11 27.44
CA GLN A 93 6.81 5.19 26.72
C GLN A 93 6.53 4.79 25.26
N ARG A 94 5.36 5.16 24.77
CA ARG A 94 4.99 5.03 23.36
C ARG A 94 5.13 6.38 22.69
N HIS A 95 5.99 6.43 21.68
CA HIS A 95 6.21 7.63 20.88
C HIS A 95 5.23 7.72 19.72
N TRP A 96 4.85 8.95 19.41
CA TRP A 96 3.90 9.33 18.38
C TRP A 96 4.43 10.52 17.59
N PHE A 97 4.09 10.58 16.30
CA PHE A 97 4.08 11.84 15.56
C PHE A 97 2.75 12.55 15.77
N THR A 98 2.77 13.86 15.70
CA THR A 98 1.58 14.69 15.51
C THR A 98 1.47 15.03 14.04
N CYS A 99 0.36 14.63 13.41
CA CYS A 99 0.13 14.93 12.00
C CYS A 99 0.13 16.46 11.77
N PRO A 100 0.98 17.01 10.88
CA PRO A 100 1.02 18.45 10.62
C PRO A 100 -0.29 19.03 10.05
N ARG A 101 -1.17 18.19 9.49
CA ARG A 101 -2.43 18.63 8.87
C ARG A 101 -3.67 18.50 9.75
N CYS A 102 -3.73 17.49 10.61
CA CYS A 102 -4.92 17.23 11.44
C CYS A 102 -4.63 17.16 12.93
N SER A 103 -3.38 17.39 13.34
CA SER A 103 -2.92 17.38 14.73
C SER A 103 -3.18 16.08 15.50
N LYS A 104 -3.61 15.01 14.83
CA LYS A 104 -3.83 13.70 15.45
C LYS A 104 -2.50 13.00 15.71
N ARG A 105 -2.43 12.27 16.83
CA ARG A 105 -1.33 11.35 17.15
C ARG A 105 -1.34 10.15 16.20
N VAL A 106 -0.23 9.91 15.53
CA VAL A 106 -0.06 8.80 14.58
C VAL A 106 1.33 8.19 14.71
N ALA A 107 1.43 6.87 14.53
CA ALA A 107 2.73 6.19 14.57
C ALA A 107 3.51 6.32 13.26
N VAL A 108 2.80 6.58 12.14
CA VAL A 108 3.38 6.59 10.80
C VAL A 108 2.93 7.83 10.04
N LEU A 109 3.90 8.52 9.45
CA LEU A 109 3.69 9.55 8.44
C LEU A 109 4.08 9.02 7.07
N TYR A 110 3.46 9.57 6.04
CA TYR A 110 3.67 9.20 4.65
C TYR A 110 3.94 10.46 3.84
N ALA A 111 4.66 10.34 2.73
CA ALA A 111 4.91 11.43 1.79
C ALA A 111 4.08 11.24 0.49
N PRO A 112 2.77 11.52 0.50
CA PRO A 112 1.90 11.40 -0.69
C PRO A 112 2.11 12.52 -1.72
N GLY A 113 2.95 13.50 -1.43
CA GLY A 113 3.18 14.71 -2.23
C GLY A 113 4.33 15.52 -1.65
N ARG A 114 4.21 16.86 -1.60
CA ARG A 114 5.25 17.76 -1.09
C ARG A 114 5.56 17.56 0.40
N TYR A 115 4.57 17.25 1.23
CA TYR A 115 4.70 17.20 2.68
C TYR A 115 4.34 15.84 3.27
N PHE A 116 5.03 15.45 4.35
CA PHE A 116 4.64 14.31 5.17
C PHE A 116 3.33 14.60 5.90
N ALA A 117 2.41 13.64 5.85
CA ALA A 117 1.12 13.70 6.52
C ALA A 117 0.68 12.31 6.98
N CYS A 118 -0.30 12.26 7.88
CA CYS A 118 -0.90 10.97 8.25
C CYS A 118 -1.66 10.36 7.07
N ARG A 119 -1.90 9.05 7.15
CA ARG A 119 -2.65 8.29 6.15
C ARG A 119 -3.96 8.96 5.71
N GLN A 120 -4.77 9.42 6.67
CA GLN A 120 -6.08 10.04 6.40
C GLN A 120 -5.91 11.34 5.61
N CYS A 121 -5.01 12.23 6.08
CA CYS A 121 -4.73 13.49 5.40
C CYS A 121 -4.06 13.28 4.05
N GLY A 122 -3.25 12.25 3.88
CA GLY A 122 -2.65 11.88 2.60
C GLY A 122 -3.62 11.23 1.63
N GLY A 123 -4.88 11.01 2.02
CA GLY A 123 -5.86 10.31 1.19
C GLY A 123 -5.45 8.88 0.87
N LEU A 124 -4.58 8.25 1.65
CA LEU A 124 -3.99 6.94 1.35
C LEU A 124 -4.95 5.80 1.72
N GLY A 125 -5.27 4.94 0.76
CA GLY A 125 -6.01 3.69 1.00
C GLY A 125 -5.13 2.70 1.77
N TYR A 126 -5.71 1.85 2.62
CA TYR A 126 -4.98 0.64 3.01
C TYR A 126 -4.87 -0.24 1.76
N ALA A 127 -3.76 -0.94 1.55
CA ALA A 127 -3.63 -1.90 0.44
C ALA A 127 -4.80 -2.92 0.42
N THR A 128 -5.31 -3.28 1.59
CA THR A 128 -6.48 -4.17 1.76
C THR A 128 -7.84 -3.50 1.52
N GLN A 129 -7.91 -2.16 1.49
CA GLN A 129 -9.12 -1.41 1.12
C GLN A 129 -9.20 -1.09 -0.38
N ASN A 130 -8.10 -1.24 -1.11
CA ASN A 130 -8.03 -1.11 -2.57
C ASN A 130 -8.26 -2.44 -3.31
N GLU A 131 -8.55 -3.55 -2.63
CA GLU A 131 -9.19 -4.68 -3.30
C GLU A 131 -10.63 -4.27 -3.65
N GLY A 132 -10.81 -3.74 -4.86
CA GLY A 132 -12.13 -3.56 -5.45
C GLY A 132 -12.88 -4.88 -5.48
N ALA A 133 -14.20 -4.86 -5.67
CA ALA A 133 -14.95 -6.11 -5.80
C ALA A 133 -14.37 -7.03 -6.90
N GLY A 134 -13.77 -6.44 -7.95
CA GLY A 134 -12.99 -7.15 -8.97
C GLY A 134 -11.72 -7.84 -8.46
N ASP A 135 -10.88 -7.20 -7.65
CA ASP A 135 -9.64 -7.83 -7.15
C ASP A 135 -9.93 -8.93 -6.13
N ARG A 136 -10.96 -8.75 -5.30
CA ARG A 136 -11.47 -9.80 -4.40
C ARG A 136 -12.05 -10.96 -5.19
N ALA A 137 -12.78 -10.66 -6.26
CA ALA A 137 -13.33 -11.68 -7.13
C ALA A 137 -12.21 -12.48 -7.80
N SER A 138 -11.18 -11.82 -8.36
CA SER A 138 -10.01 -12.46 -8.95
C SER A 138 -9.27 -13.37 -7.96
N THR A 139 -9.02 -12.88 -6.74
CA THR A 139 -8.37 -13.69 -5.69
C THR A 139 -9.20 -14.90 -5.29
N LYS A 140 -10.54 -14.77 -5.23
CA LYS A 140 -11.44 -15.90 -4.96
C LYS A 140 -11.47 -16.89 -6.14
N THR A 141 -11.42 -16.39 -7.37
CA THR A 141 -11.32 -17.19 -8.59
C THR A 141 -10.02 -18.01 -8.56
N ASP A 142 -8.87 -17.42 -8.25
CA ASP A 142 -7.60 -18.14 -8.17
C ASP A 142 -7.59 -19.23 -7.10
N LYS A 143 -8.28 -19.00 -5.96
CA LYS A 143 -8.49 -20.04 -4.95
C LYS A 143 -9.32 -21.22 -5.48
N LEU A 144 -10.35 -20.94 -6.29
CA LEU A 144 -11.15 -21.97 -6.93
C LEU A 144 -10.36 -22.72 -8.01
N ARG A 145 -9.61 -22.00 -8.85
CA ARG A 145 -8.73 -22.57 -9.88
C ARG A 145 -7.68 -23.48 -9.25
N LYS A 146 -7.03 -23.04 -8.16
CA LYS A 146 -6.12 -23.89 -7.38
C LYS A 146 -6.78 -25.15 -6.85
N ARG A 147 -8.00 -25.05 -6.32
CA ARG A 147 -8.78 -26.22 -5.83
C ARG A 147 -9.14 -27.19 -6.97
N MET A 148 -9.30 -26.69 -8.18
CA MET A 148 -9.54 -27.49 -9.38
C MET A 148 -8.26 -27.93 -10.11
N GLY A 149 -7.07 -27.56 -9.61
CA GLY A 149 -5.80 -27.85 -10.27
C GLY A 149 -5.59 -27.08 -11.58
N TRP A 150 -6.29 -25.96 -11.77
CA TRP A 150 -6.19 -25.11 -12.96
C TRP A 150 -5.11 -24.04 -12.78
N GLU A 151 -4.52 -23.60 -13.89
CA GLU A 151 -3.53 -22.52 -13.91
C GLU A 151 -4.14 -21.23 -13.34
N ALA A 152 -3.44 -20.49 -12.48
CA ALA A 152 -3.95 -19.25 -11.90
C ALA A 152 -4.16 -18.16 -12.96
N GLY A 153 -5.09 -17.23 -12.73
CA GLY A 153 -5.40 -16.12 -13.64
C GLY A 153 -6.80 -16.22 -14.25
N ILE A 154 -7.56 -15.13 -14.16
CA ILE A 154 -8.95 -15.05 -14.67
C ILE A 154 -9.06 -15.00 -16.20
N LEU A 155 -7.97 -14.69 -16.90
CA LEU A 155 -7.90 -14.65 -18.36
C LEU A 155 -7.46 -15.98 -18.97
N ASN A 156 -7.03 -16.92 -18.12
CA ASN A 156 -6.64 -18.25 -18.55
C ASN A 156 -7.87 -19.13 -18.73
N GLY A 157 -7.85 -20.00 -19.74
CA GLY A 157 -8.94 -20.93 -20.04
C GLY A 157 -9.26 -21.88 -18.88
N ASP A 158 -10.45 -22.48 -18.95
CA ASP A 158 -10.86 -23.51 -18.00
C ASP A 158 -10.02 -24.78 -18.20
N GLY A 159 -9.68 -25.47 -17.11
CA GLY A 159 -9.05 -26.78 -17.16
C GLY A 159 -10.06 -27.93 -17.09
N ALA A 160 -9.54 -29.16 -17.14
CA ALA A 160 -10.36 -30.36 -16.94
C ALA A 160 -10.83 -30.50 -15.48
N LYS A 161 -11.95 -31.18 -15.28
CA LYS A 161 -12.46 -31.52 -13.95
C LYS A 161 -11.44 -32.40 -13.18
N PRO A 162 -11.16 -32.11 -11.89
CA PRO A 162 -10.29 -32.94 -11.07
C PRO A 162 -10.77 -34.40 -10.96
N LYS A 163 -9.80 -35.32 -10.95
CA LYS A 163 -10.01 -36.73 -10.63
C LYS A 163 -10.55 -36.84 -9.19
N GLY A 164 -11.57 -37.68 -8.98
CA GLY A 164 -12.19 -37.88 -7.66
C GLY A 164 -13.22 -36.82 -7.21
N MET A 165 -13.40 -35.73 -7.96
CA MET A 165 -14.48 -34.77 -7.66
C MET A 165 -15.83 -35.25 -8.23
N HIS A 166 -16.92 -35.15 -7.48
CA HIS A 166 -18.26 -35.45 -8.01
C HIS A 166 -18.72 -34.35 -8.99
N TRP A 167 -19.42 -34.72 -10.08
CA TRP A 167 -19.89 -33.77 -11.10
C TRP A 167 -20.75 -32.64 -10.52
N LYS A 168 -21.65 -32.95 -9.58
CA LYS A 168 -22.46 -31.94 -8.89
C LYS A 168 -21.61 -30.88 -8.17
N THR A 169 -20.55 -31.30 -7.49
CA THR A 169 -19.63 -30.40 -6.79
C THR A 169 -18.82 -29.58 -7.78
N TYR A 170 -18.38 -30.21 -8.87
CA TYR A 170 -17.66 -29.54 -9.95
C TYR A 170 -18.50 -28.42 -10.58
N HIS A 171 -19.72 -28.71 -11.03
CA HIS A 171 -20.59 -27.70 -11.62
C HIS A 171 -20.91 -26.54 -10.67
N ARG A 172 -21.13 -26.83 -9.38
CA ARG A 172 -21.34 -25.79 -8.36
C ARG A 172 -20.12 -24.88 -8.21
N LEU A 173 -18.91 -25.46 -8.17
CA LEU A 173 -17.69 -24.67 -8.05
C LEU A 173 -17.38 -23.90 -9.34
N LYS A 174 -17.66 -24.50 -10.51
CA LYS A 174 -17.53 -23.84 -11.83
C LYS A 174 -18.50 -22.66 -11.96
N GLY A 175 -19.77 -22.83 -11.63
CA GLY A 175 -20.72 -21.71 -11.65
C GLY A 175 -20.31 -20.55 -10.72
N ARG A 176 -19.74 -20.86 -9.54
CA ARG A 176 -19.17 -19.85 -8.66
C ARG A 176 -17.92 -19.17 -9.24
N HIS A 177 -17.06 -19.93 -9.91
CA HIS A 177 -15.90 -19.41 -10.63
C HIS A 177 -16.35 -18.44 -11.73
N ASP A 178 -17.29 -18.85 -12.58
CA ASP A 178 -17.74 -18.08 -13.74
C ASP A 178 -18.40 -16.76 -13.30
N ALA A 179 -19.23 -16.79 -12.25
CA ALA A 179 -19.81 -15.58 -11.67
C ALA A 179 -18.74 -14.59 -11.15
N LEU A 180 -17.67 -15.09 -10.53
CA LEU A 180 -16.57 -14.25 -10.04
C LEU A 180 -15.72 -13.70 -11.20
N VAL A 181 -15.48 -14.50 -12.24
CA VAL A 181 -14.81 -14.05 -13.47
C VAL A 181 -15.60 -12.92 -14.12
N GLN A 182 -16.93 -13.05 -14.23
CA GLN A 182 -17.78 -12.00 -14.78
C GLN A 182 -17.70 -10.69 -13.97
N VAL A 183 -17.70 -10.77 -12.64
CA VAL A 183 -17.51 -9.60 -11.77
C VAL A 183 -16.13 -8.97 -12.02
N SER A 184 -15.07 -9.76 -12.08
CA SER A 184 -13.71 -9.27 -12.37
C SER A 184 -13.62 -8.60 -13.74
N LEU A 185 -14.14 -9.24 -14.79
CA LEU A 185 -14.11 -8.74 -16.17
C LEU A 185 -14.93 -7.46 -16.32
N HIS A 186 -16.12 -7.38 -15.71
CA HIS A 186 -16.93 -6.16 -15.72
C HIS A 186 -16.20 -4.97 -15.06
N TYR A 187 -15.50 -5.21 -13.94
CA TYR A 187 -14.68 -4.17 -13.31
C TYR A 187 -13.49 -3.75 -14.17
N ILE A 188 -12.81 -4.71 -14.81
CA ILE A 188 -11.73 -4.43 -15.77
C ILE A 188 -12.25 -3.62 -16.96
N GLY A 189 -13.40 -4.00 -17.53
CA GLY A 189 -14.04 -3.31 -18.64
C GLY A 189 -14.43 -1.87 -18.30
N ARG A 190 -15.03 -1.62 -17.13
CA ARG A 190 -15.34 -0.25 -16.69
C ARG A 190 -14.09 0.61 -16.52
N LYS A 191 -13.00 0.02 -16.01
CA LYS A 191 -11.72 0.71 -15.81
C LYS A 191 -11.05 1.05 -17.13
N LEU A 192 -11.05 0.13 -18.09
CA LEU A 192 -10.51 0.34 -19.44
C LEU A 192 -11.37 1.29 -20.29
N GLY A 193 -12.70 1.20 -20.21
CA GLY A 193 -13.61 2.11 -20.90
C GLY A 193 -13.55 3.56 -20.37
N PHE A 194 -13.27 3.73 -19.08
CA PHE A 194 -12.99 5.05 -18.50
C PHE A 194 -11.64 5.62 -19.00
N LEU A 195 -10.65 4.77 -19.20
CA LEU A 195 -9.34 5.15 -19.75
C LEU A 195 -9.42 5.56 -21.23
N HIS A 196 -10.24 4.88 -22.04
CA HIS A 196 -10.43 5.23 -23.44
C HIS A 196 -11.01 6.65 -23.60
N LYS A 197 -12.00 7.02 -22.77
CA LYS A 197 -12.61 8.37 -22.74
C LYS A 197 -11.67 9.48 -22.27
N LEU A 198 -10.56 9.16 -21.61
CA LEU A 198 -9.55 10.13 -21.17
C LEU A 198 -8.46 10.38 -22.22
N LEU A 199 -8.34 9.51 -23.22
CA LEU A 199 -7.32 9.58 -24.26
C LEU A 199 -7.81 10.29 -25.54
N GLU A 200 -9.09 10.65 -25.61
CA GLU A 200 -9.72 11.36 -26.74
C GLU A 200 -9.86 12.88 -26.50
N ARG A 201 -8.90 13.51 -25.80
CA ARG A 201 -8.87 14.98 -25.61
C ARG A 201 -7.55 15.59 -26.05
#